data_AF-A0A3Q9BZ14-F1
#
_entry.id   AF-A0A3Q9BZ14-F1
#
_cell.length_a   1.000
_cell.length_b   1.000
_cell.length_c   1.000
_cell.angle_alpha   90.00
_cell.angle_beta   90.00
_cell.angle_gamma   90.00
#
_symmetry.space_group_name_H-M   'P 1'
#
loop_
_entity.id
_entity.type
_entity.pdbx_description
1 polymer ?
#
loop_
_entity_poly.entity_id
_entity_poly.type
_entity_poly.pdbx_seq_one_letter_code
_entity_poly.pdbx_strand_id
1 'polypeptide(L)'
;MEIPEPAGPPYIDPDREDPSRPVCGICPATRYPREQFLVYNRPSWECPFHPENGHRYTRDETVPACVHPDKIGLEPDRIAPPPKAPPDPGEAPTGRRGLSFPWSTLQRRRTL
;
A
#
# COMPACT_ATOMS: atom_id res chain seq x y z
N MET A 1 12.09 -4.95 7.10
CA MET A 1 11.02 -5.69 7.78
C MET A 1 10.97 -7.08 7.20
N GLU A 2 10.70 -8.12 8.00
CA GLU A 2 10.42 -9.46 7.48
C GLU A 2 8.93 -9.51 7.06
N ILE A 3 8.66 -9.95 5.83
CA ILE A 3 7.30 -10.05 5.30
C ILE A 3 6.63 -11.25 5.98
N PRO A 4 5.47 -11.08 6.66
CA PRO A 4 4.80 -12.20 7.28
C PRO A 4 4.34 -13.20 6.22
N GLU A 5 4.56 -14.49 6.48
CA GLU A 5 4.08 -15.56 5.62
C GLU A 5 2.60 -15.87 5.88
N PRO A 6 1.81 -16.17 4.84
CA PRO A 6 0.40 -16.50 5.00
C PRO A 6 0.23 -17.84 5.71
N ALA A 7 -0.59 -17.88 6.76
CA ALA A 7 -0.85 -19.10 7.54
C ALA A 7 -2.07 -19.91 7.03
N GLY A 8 -2.64 -19.53 5.89
CA GLY A 8 -3.86 -20.14 5.37
C GLY A 8 -4.18 -19.68 3.94
N PRO A 9 -5.32 -20.14 3.39
CA PRO A 9 -5.77 -19.70 2.08
C PRO A 9 -6.07 -18.20 2.07
N PRO A 10 -5.99 -17.55 0.90
CA PRO A 10 -6.36 -16.15 0.76
C PRO A 10 -7.83 -15.93 1.13
N TYR A 11 -8.14 -14.74 1.63
CA TYR A 11 -9.51 -14.34 1.89
C TYR A 11 -10.31 -14.22 0.58
N ILE A 12 -11.42 -14.96 0.52
CA ILE A 12 -12.44 -14.88 -0.53
C ILE A 12 -13.75 -14.46 0.15
N ASP A 13 -14.39 -13.42 -0.38
CA ASP A 13 -15.67 -12.93 0.10
C ASP A 13 -16.76 -14.00 -0.11
N PRO A 14 -17.36 -14.56 0.96
CA PRO A 14 -18.31 -15.66 0.84
C PRO A 14 -19.67 -15.23 0.28
N ASP A 15 -20.03 -13.96 0.40
CA ASP A 15 -21.35 -13.45 0.00
C ASP A 15 -21.38 -13.02 -1.48
N ARG A 16 -20.27 -13.23 -2.20
CA ARG A 16 -20.10 -12.78 -3.58
C ARG A 16 -20.23 -13.93 -4.57
N GLU A 17 -21.10 -13.75 -5.57
CA GLU A 17 -21.37 -14.76 -6.61
C GLU A 17 -20.18 -15.01 -7.56
N ASP A 18 -19.39 -13.97 -7.86
CA ASP A 18 -18.17 -14.07 -8.69
C ASP A 18 -16.90 -13.97 -7.82
N PRO A 19 -16.14 -15.07 -7.65
CA PRO A 19 -14.88 -15.06 -6.90
C PRO A 19 -13.75 -14.31 -7.64
N SER A 20 -13.86 -14.07 -8.95
CA SER A 20 -12.92 -13.28 -9.75
C SER A 20 -13.16 -11.78 -9.57
N ARG A 21 -13.00 -11.30 -8.34
CA ARG A 21 -13.15 -9.88 -8.03
C ARG A 21 -12.09 -9.01 -8.73
N PRO A 22 -12.40 -7.75 -9.12
CA PRO A 22 -11.38 -6.71 -9.33
C PRO A 22 -10.76 -6.26 -7.98
N VAL A 23 -9.95 -7.13 -7.36
CA VAL A 23 -8.94 -6.76 -6.36
C VAL A 23 -7.88 -5.86 -7.00
N CYS A 24 -7.17 -5.05 -6.21
CA CYS A 24 -5.89 -4.53 -6.68
C CYS A 24 -4.87 -5.69 -6.71
N GLY A 25 -3.97 -5.72 -7.70
CA GLY A 25 -3.00 -6.82 -7.85
C GLY A 25 -2.02 -6.99 -6.67
N ILE A 26 -1.95 -6.00 -5.78
CA ILE A 26 -1.15 -5.96 -4.54
C ILE A 26 -2.04 -5.96 -3.28
N CYS A 27 -3.25 -6.52 -3.37
CA CYS A 27 -4.15 -6.59 -2.22
C CYS A 27 -3.70 -7.70 -1.27
N PRO A 28 -3.59 -7.45 0.04
CA PRO A 28 -3.24 -8.53 0.97
C PRO A 28 -4.28 -9.67 0.95
N ALA A 29 -5.56 -9.39 0.65
CA ALA A 29 -6.58 -10.44 0.55
C ALA A 29 -6.30 -11.50 -0.53
N THR A 30 -5.44 -11.22 -1.53
CA THR A 30 -5.09 -12.23 -2.55
C THR A 30 -4.06 -13.23 -2.06
N ARG A 31 -3.42 -12.99 -0.90
CA ARG A 31 -2.38 -13.85 -0.33
C ARG A 31 -2.67 -14.29 1.09
N TYR A 32 -3.30 -13.43 1.89
CA TYR A 32 -3.49 -13.63 3.32
C TYR A 32 -4.94 -14.02 3.65
N PRO A 33 -5.14 -14.91 4.64
CA PRO A 33 -6.45 -15.14 5.25
C PRO A 33 -6.94 -13.88 5.96
N ARG A 34 -8.25 -13.82 6.24
CA ARG A 34 -8.91 -12.63 6.81
C ARG A 34 -8.28 -12.13 8.09
N GLU A 35 -7.83 -13.05 8.93
CA GLU A 35 -7.30 -12.80 10.27
C GLU A 35 -5.87 -12.22 10.24
N GLN A 36 -5.20 -12.27 9.08
CA GLN A 36 -3.80 -11.85 8.92
C GLN A 36 -3.62 -10.49 8.24
N PHE A 37 -4.71 -9.77 7.96
CA PHE A 37 -4.61 -8.40 7.48
C PHE A 37 -5.67 -7.51 8.12
N LEU A 38 -5.40 -6.22 8.11
CA LEU A 38 -6.34 -5.20 8.57
C LEU A 38 -6.89 -4.39 7.40
N VAL A 39 -8.10 -3.89 7.57
CA VAL A 39 -8.79 -3.04 6.61
C VAL A 39 -8.86 -1.62 7.15
N TYR A 40 -8.22 -0.69 6.47
CA TYR A 40 -8.38 0.74 6.71
C TYR A 40 -9.39 1.32 5.73
N ASN A 41 -10.16 2.33 6.16
CA ASN A 41 -11.11 3.00 5.28
C ASN A 41 -10.44 3.81 4.15
N ARG A 42 -9.18 4.24 4.33
CA ARG A 42 -8.36 4.94 3.33
C ARG A 42 -6.87 4.83 3.64
N PRO A 43 -5.97 5.14 2.68
CA PRO A 43 -4.54 5.26 2.94
C PRO A 43 -4.22 6.31 4.01
N SER A 44 -3.20 6.04 4.83
CA SER A 44 -2.77 6.95 5.89
C SER A 44 -1.29 6.74 6.28
N TRP A 45 -0.78 7.62 7.13
CA TRP A 45 0.55 7.48 7.72
C TRP A 45 0.64 6.35 8.76
N GLU A 46 -0.48 5.81 9.23
CA GLU A 46 -0.52 4.60 10.07
C GLU A 46 -0.46 3.30 9.25
N CYS A 47 -0.61 3.39 7.93
CA CYS A 47 -0.45 2.26 7.03
C CYS A 47 0.55 2.55 5.88
N PRO A 48 1.86 2.73 6.20
CA PRO A 48 2.88 3.05 5.21
C PRO A 48 3.00 1.99 4.11
N PHE A 49 3.42 2.44 2.93
CA PHE A 49 3.69 1.57 1.77
C PHE A 49 5.07 0.93 1.89
N HIS A 50 5.15 -0.38 1.64
CA HIS A 50 6.37 -1.16 1.63
C HIS A 50 6.86 -1.37 0.19
N PRO A 51 8.04 -0.84 -0.18
CA PRO A 51 8.46 -0.77 -1.58
C PRO A 51 8.83 -2.13 -2.19
N GLU A 52 9.25 -3.12 -1.41
CA GLU A 52 9.75 -4.39 -1.94
C GLU A 52 8.63 -5.30 -2.46
N ASN A 53 7.46 -5.28 -1.82
CA ASN A 53 6.33 -6.15 -2.16
C ASN A 53 5.06 -5.38 -2.54
N GLY A 54 5.06 -4.06 -2.42
CA GLY A 54 3.94 -3.20 -2.77
C GLY A 54 2.78 -3.19 -1.76
N HIS A 55 2.87 -3.94 -0.67
CA HIS A 55 1.82 -3.94 0.36
C HIS A 55 1.91 -2.70 1.24
N ARG A 56 0.82 -2.40 1.94
CA ARG A 56 0.84 -1.49 3.09
C ARG A 56 0.90 -2.33 4.36
N TYR A 57 1.49 -1.78 5.41
CA TYR A 57 1.59 -2.44 6.72
C TYR A 57 1.11 -1.51 7.80
N THR A 58 0.70 -2.03 8.95
CA THR A 58 0.51 -1.20 10.16
C THR A 58 1.79 -0.45 10.51
N ARG A 59 1.67 0.63 11.29
CA ARG A 59 2.79 1.50 11.67
C ARG A 59 3.91 0.75 12.41
N ASP A 60 3.55 -0.28 13.15
CA ASP A 60 4.45 -1.21 13.83
C ASP A 60 5.05 -2.27 12.89
N GLU A 61 4.75 -2.20 11.60
CA GLU A 61 5.36 -2.99 10.55
C GLU A 61 5.09 -4.50 10.63
N THR A 62 4.01 -4.92 11.30
CA THR A 62 3.75 -6.34 11.57
C THR A 62 2.62 -6.93 10.73
N VAL A 63 1.58 -6.14 10.43
CA VAL A 63 0.35 -6.65 9.81
C VAL A 63 0.10 -5.97 8.45
N PRO A 64 -0.06 -6.73 7.36
CA PRO A 64 -0.49 -6.19 6.07
C PRO A 64 -1.82 -5.45 6.17
N ALA A 65 -1.98 -4.40 5.37
CA ALA A 65 -3.13 -3.51 5.40
C ALA A 65 -3.75 -3.34 4.01
N CYS A 66 -5.05 -3.64 3.89
CA CYS A 66 -5.87 -3.22 2.77
C CYS A 66 -6.44 -1.82 3.05
N VAL A 67 -6.57 -1.00 2.01
CA VAL A 67 -7.13 0.36 2.08
C VAL A 67 -8.35 0.54 1.18
N HIS A 68 -8.93 -0.58 0.73
CA HIS A 68 -10.04 -0.61 -0.21
C HIS A 68 -11.15 -1.56 0.29
N PRO A 69 -11.86 -1.20 1.38
CA PRO A 69 -12.92 -2.01 1.99
C PRO A 69 -13.99 -2.44 0.97
N ASP A 70 -14.48 -1.49 0.16
CA ASP A 70 -15.54 -1.73 -0.83
C ASP A 70 -15.14 -2.77 -1.87
N LYS A 71 -13.84 -2.88 -2.17
CA LYS A 71 -13.39 -3.90 -3.08
C LYS A 71 -13.48 -5.27 -2.40
N ILE A 72 -13.04 -5.43 -1.15
CA ILE A 72 -13.04 -6.71 -0.39
C ILE A 72 -14.39 -7.08 0.26
N GLY A 73 -15.42 -6.25 0.16
CA GLY A 73 -16.71 -6.55 0.78
C GLY A 73 -16.65 -6.55 2.32
N LEU A 74 -15.67 -5.87 2.90
CA LEU A 74 -15.47 -5.82 4.35
C LEU A 74 -15.63 -4.39 4.86
N GLU A 75 -16.19 -4.26 6.06
CA GLU A 75 -16.13 -3.00 6.79
C GLU A 75 -14.69 -2.69 7.23
N PRO A 76 -14.32 -1.41 7.38
CA PRO A 76 -13.02 -1.03 7.92
C PRO A 76 -12.84 -1.51 9.36
N ASP A 77 -11.74 -2.24 9.63
CA ASP A 77 -11.26 -2.51 10.99
C ASP A 77 -10.76 -1.23 11.68
N ARG A 78 -10.23 -0.29 10.88
CA ARG A 78 -9.63 0.96 11.36
C ARG A 78 -10.03 2.15 10.51
N ILE A 79 -10.28 3.27 11.18
CA ILE A 79 -10.50 4.57 10.53
C ILE A 79 -9.17 5.33 10.51
N ALA A 80 -8.70 5.63 9.30
CA ALA A 80 -7.46 6.37 9.10
C ALA A 80 -7.51 7.77 9.76
N PRO A 81 -6.45 8.18 10.48
CA PRO A 81 -6.39 9.50 11.08
C PRO A 81 -6.31 10.59 10.02
N PRO A 82 -6.70 11.84 10.34
CA PRO A 82 -6.53 12.98 9.44
C PRO A 82 -5.09 13.08 8.88
N PRO A 83 -4.93 13.60 7.65
CA PRO A 83 -3.61 13.88 7.10
C PRO A 83 -2.79 14.74 8.08
N LYS A 84 -1.48 14.47 8.19
CA LYS A 84 -0.59 15.34 8.96
C LYS A 84 -0.55 16.72 8.29
N ALA A 85 -0.49 17.77 9.10
CA ALA A 85 -0.21 19.10 8.57
C ALA A 85 1.09 19.06 7.76
N PRO A 86 1.17 19.76 6.62
CA PRO A 86 2.42 19.91 5.91
C PRO A 86 3.46 20.57 6.84
N PRO A 87 4.76 20.24 6.72
CA PRO A 87 5.80 20.94 7.45
C PRO A 87 5.76 22.44 7.14
N ASP A 88 6.18 23.28 8.09
CA ASP A 88 6.29 24.72 7.87
C ASP A 88 7.26 24.97 6.69
N PRO A 89 6.88 25.80 5.69
CA PRO A 89 7.73 26.13 4.55
C PRO A 89 9.14 26.63 4.91
N GLY A 90 9.36 27.13 6.13
CA GLY A 90 10.66 27.59 6.63
C GLY A 90 11.62 26.48 7.07
N GLU A 91 11.14 25.25 7.26
CA GLU A 91 11.94 24.11 7.70
C GLU A 91 12.40 23.27 6.50
N ALA A 92 13.18 23.89 5.62
CA ALA A 92 13.83 23.18 4.52
C ALA A 92 14.84 22.16 5.09
N PRO A 93 14.83 20.89 4.66
CA PRO A 93 15.88 19.96 5.05
C PRO A 93 17.22 20.52 4.56
N THR A 94 18.16 20.73 5.48
CA THR A 94 19.57 21.04 5.16
C THR A 94 20.27 19.78 4.63
N GLY A 95 19.67 19.14 3.62
CA GLY A 95 20.21 18.02 2.88
C GLY A 95 20.84 18.55 1.60
N ARG A 96 22.14 18.28 1.42
CA ARG A 96 22.95 18.79 0.30
C ARG A 96 22.25 18.57 -1.04
N ARG A 97 22.17 19.66 -1.81
CA ARG A 97 21.72 19.73 -3.21
C ARG A 97 22.32 18.59 -4.04
N GLY A 98 21.52 17.56 -4.29
CA GLY A 98 21.79 16.54 -5.31
C GLY A 98 21.64 17.18 -6.69
N LEU A 99 22.66 17.01 -7.52
CA LEU A 99 22.78 17.56 -8.87
C LEU A 99 21.54 17.27 -9.73
N SER A 100 20.93 18.33 -10.26
CA SER A 100 19.95 18.25 -11.34
C SER A 100 20.60 17.67 -12.58
N PHE A 101 20.32 16.41 -12.90
CA PHE A 101 20.55 15.89 -14.24
C PHE A 101 19.30 16.19 -15.10
N PRO A 102 19.41 16.99 -16.18
CA PRO A 102 18.28 17.27 -17.04
C PRO A 102 17.84 16.00 -17.78
N TRP A 103 16.55 15.70 -17.68
CA TRP A 103 15.82 14.56 -18.25
C TRP A 103 15.87 14.42 -19.80
N SER A 104 16.65 15.23 -20.50
CA SER A 104 16.59 15.40 -21.96
C SER A 104 17.53 14.50 -22.78
N THR A 105 18.00 13.36 -22.27
CA THR A 105 18.91 12.46 -23.03
C THR A 105 18.52 10.99 -23.12
N LEU A 106 17.26 10.61 -22.82
CA LEU A 106 16.78 9.25 -23.05
C LEU A 106 15.77 9.15 -24.21
N GLN A 107 16.12 9.68 -25.38
CA GLN A 107 15.32 9.49 -26.59
C GLN A 107 16.21 9.39 -27.84
N ARG A 108 16.76 8.19 -28.06
CA ARG A 108 17.25 7.55 -29.31
C ARG A 108 18.07 6.34 -28.85
N ARG A 109 17.67 5.09 -29.09
CA ARG A 109 17.80 4.40 -30.38
C ARG A 109 16.78 3.24 -30.47
N ARG A 110 15.74 3.44 -31.27
CA ARG A 110 15.17 2.41 -32.15
C ARG A 110 15.86 2.55 -33.52
N THR A 111 15.78 1.50 -34.36
CA THR A 111 16.41 1.26 -35.69
C THR A 111 17.84 0.72 -35.59
N LEU A 112 18.19 -0.46 -36.13
CA LEU A 112 17.54 -1.39 -37.07
C LEU A 112 17.75 -2.84 -36.60
#